data_AF-A0A951EYP5-F1
#
_entry.id   AF-A0A951EYP5-F1
#
_cell.length_a   1.000
_cell.length_b   1.000
_cell.length_c   1.000
_cell.angle_alpha   90.00
_cell.angle_beta   90.00
_cell.angle_gamma   90.00
#
_symmetry.space_group_name_H-M   'P 1'
#
loop_
_entity.id
_entity.type
_entity.pdbx_description
1 polymer ?
#
loop_
_entity_poly.entity_id
_entity_poly.type
_entity_poly.pdbx_seq_one_letter_code
_entity_poly.pdbx_strand_id
1 'polypeptide(L)'
;MRLAACVVPLCSAALVVAAEIHPSQTSGLTVHEWGTFTSVAGEDGRAVTWDALGCKSDLPNFVHDFGYRGLKLGLQGSVRMETPVLYFYSSRQMDAQVKVSFPKGLLTEWYPQAEYEAHQLAPADGRSLQLTPNNVAGCAKCHMSLNGIDTSLQNLTGTLEWNRVHINPGTQPAFPTEEAPNRYYAARGTDAAPLTVGDQHEKFLFYRGVGTFSISLSARVLESGKITVANLGGEPVPNVILFENRGGHIGYRMAGTLEKEG
;
A
#
# COMPACT_ATOMS: atom_id res chain seq x y z
N MET A 1 58.42 38.29 29.25
CA MET A 1 56.98 38.34 29.60
C MET A 1 56.24 37.37 28.68
N ARG A 2 55.55 36.36 29.21
CA ARG A 2 54.76 35.40 28.41
C ARG A 2 53.29 35.50 28.83
N LEU A 3 52.40 35.83 27.90
CA LEU A 3 50.96 35.85 28.12
C LEU A 3 50.41 34.43 27.88
N ALA A 4 49.67 33.90 28.86
CA ALA A 4 48.92 32.66 28.70
C ALA A 4 47.49 33.01 28.23
N ALA A 5 47.09 32.50 27.06
CA ALA A 5 45.71 32.64 26.59
C ALA A 5 44.82 31.61 27.29
N CYS A 6 43.84 32.07 28.07
CA CYS A 6 42.87 31.20 28.71
C CYS A 6 41.70 30.94 27.76
N VAL A 7 41.62 29.74 27.20
CA VAL A 7 40.50 29.31 26.35
C VAL A 7 39.42 28.71 27.23
N VAL A 8 38.26 29.36 27.31
CA VAL A 8 37.07 28.85 27.99
C VAL A 8 36.24 28.02 27.00
N PRO A 9 36.08 26.70 27.20
CA PRO A 9 35.23 25.89 26.33
C PRO A 9 33.75 26.19 26.61
N LEU A 10 33.03 26.67 25.59
CA LEU A 10 31.60 26.93 25.69
C LEU A 10 30.83 25.61 25.49
N CYS A 11 30.60 24.87 26.58
CA CYS A 11 29.88 23.59 26.54
C CYS A 11 28.38 23.79 26.23
N SER A 12 28.04 23.87 24.95
CA SER A 12 26.65 23.78 24.46
C SER A 12 26.09 22.38 24.72
N ALA A 13 25.44 22.20 25.87
CA ALA A 13 24.69 20.99 26.19
C ALA A 13 23.42 20.88 25.32
N ALA A 14 23.59 20.40 24.08
CA ALA A 14 22.47 20.02 23.24
C ALA A 14 21.76 18.83 23.88
N LEU A 15 20.56 19.06 24.43
CA LEU A 15 19.74 18.03 25.04
C LEU A 15 19.10 17.17 23.93
N VAL A 16 19.90 16.26 23.36
CA VAL A 16 19.41 15.26 22.41
C VAL A 16 18.52 14.29 23.17
N VAL A 17 17.21 14.57 23.16
CA VAL A 17 16.18 13.59 23.53
C VAL A 17 16.15 12.55 22.42
N ALA A 18 17.09 11.62 22.47
CA ALA A 18 17.03 10.37 21.73
C ALA A 18 15.85 9.57 22.30
N ALA A 19 14.66 9.85 21.77
CA ALA A 19 13.51 8.98 21.95
C ALA A 19 13.82 7.67 21.25
N GLU A 20 14.42 6.72 21.97
CA GLU A 20 14.63 5.37 21.50
C GLU A 20 13.26 4.72 21.28
N ILE A 21 12.76 4.86 20.05
CA ILE A 21 11.71 4.02 19.49
C ILE A 21 12.28 2.60 19.51
N HIS A 22 12.07 1.91 20.62
CA HIS A 22 12.29 0.49 20.73
C HIS A 22 11.19 -0.18 19.90
N PRO A 23 11.47 -0.74 18.71
CA PRO A 23 10.52 -1.64 18.10
C PRO A 23 10.38 -2.84 19.05
N SER A 24 9.21 -3.01 19.64
CA SER A 24 8.84 -4.22 20.37
C SER A 24 8.65 -5.38 19.39
N GLN A 25 9.74 -5.79 18.73
CA GLN A 25 9.79 -7.02 17.95
C GLN A 25 9.40 -8.16 18.89
N THR A 26 8.16 -8.61 18.73
CA THR A 26 7.60 -9.67 19.57
C THR A 26 8.41 -10.93 19.29
N SER A 27 9.08 -11.44 20.32
CA SER A 27 10.17 -12.40 20.13
C SER A 27 9.70 -13.65 19.35
N GLY A 28 10.35 -13.91 18.21
CA GLY A 28 9.95 -15.00 17.31
C GLY A 28 8.73 -14.72 16.42
N LEU A 29 8.42 -13.45 16.10
CA LEU A 29 7.54 -13.09 15.00
C LEU A 29 8.29 -12.19 13.99
N THR A 30 8.20 -12.53 12.71
CA THR A 30 8.61 -11.70 11.58
C THR A 30 7.44 -11.55 10.62
N VAL A 31 7.26 -10.37 10.04
CA VAL A 31 6.19 -10.09 9.06
C VAL A 31 6.84 -9.45 7.84
N HIS A 32 6.48 -9.93 6.65
CA HIS A 32 6.92 -9.36 5.38
C HIS A 32 5.73 -8.92 4.53
N GLU A 33 5.67 -7.63 4.18
CA GLU A 33 4.79 -7.11 3.14
C GLU A 33 5.43 -7.29 1.76
N TRP A 34 4.67 -7.81 0.80
CA TRP A 34 5.07 -7.92 -0.60
C TRP A 34 3.95 -7.43 -1.49
N GLY A 35 4.20 -6.40 -2.31
CA GLY A 35 3.20 -5.81 -3.20
C GLY A 35 3.83 -4.91 -4.25
N THR A 36 3.00 -4.33 -5.11
CA THR A 36 3.42 -3.35 -6.12
C THR A 36 2.47 -2.14 -6.16
N PHE A 37 3.06 -0.96 -6.32
CA PHE A 37 2.34 0.28 -6.63
C PHE A 37 2.46 0.56 -8.13
N THR A 38 1.34 0.50 -8.83
CA THR A 38 1.24 0.84 -10.26
C THR A 38 0.83 2.30 -10.41
N SER A 39 1.51 3.02 -11.29
CA SER A 39 1.23 4.41 -11.65
C SER A 39 1.52 4.63 -13.13
N VAL A 40 0.88 5.63 -13.73
CA VAL A 40 1.14 6.05 -15.12
C VAL A 40 1.86 7.39 -15.06
N ALA A 41 3.02 7.51 -15.69
CA ALA A 41 3.77 8.76 -15.76
C ALA A 41 3.31 9.62 -16.95
N GLY A 42 3.10 10.91 -16.73
CA GLY A 42 2.87 11.90 -17.78
C GLY A 42 4.17 12.34 -18.47
N GLU A 43 4.07 13.29 -19.40
CA GLU A 43 5.22 13.88 -20.09
C GLU A 43 6.18 14.59 -19.12
N ASP A 44 5.64 15.18 -18.06
CA ASP A 44 6.41 15.77 -16.94
C ASP A 44 6.93 14.72 -15.94
N GLY A 45 6.71 13.43 -16.21
CA GLY A 45 7.15 12.30 -15.40
C GLY A 45 6.47 12.16 -14.05
N ARG A 46 5.36 12.88 -13.79
CA ARG A 46 4.56 12.76 -12.56
C ARG A 46 3.43 11.76 -12.77
N ALA A 47 2.94 11.18 -11.69
CA ALA A 47 1.84 10.22 -11.75
C ALA A 47 0.53 10.93 -12.17
N VAL A 48 -0.02 10.55 -13.33
CA VAL A 48 -1.29 11.08 -13.83
C VAL A 48 -2.48 10.28 -13.31
N THR A 49 -3.62 10.94 -13.19
CA THR A 49 -4.90 10.34 -12.79
C THR A 49 -5.46 9.45 -13.91
N TRP A 50 -5.85 8.21 -13.59
CA TRP A 50 -6.40 7.23 -14.55
C TRP A 50 -7.51 6.38 -13.91
N ASP A 51 -8.23 5.58 -14.72
CA ASP A 51 -9.08 4.49 -14.22
C ASP A 51 -8.21 3.37 -13.68
N ALA A 52 -7.79 3.56 -12.44
CA ALA A 52 -6.98 2.60 -11.70
C ALA A 52 -7.73 1.29 -11.42
N LEU A 53 -9.07 1.29 -11.31
CA LEU A 53 -9.82 0.10 -10.88
C LEU A 53 -10.14 -0.86 -12.03
N GLY A 54 -10.57 -0.34 -13.18
CA GLY A 54 -10.89 -1.11 -14.38
C GLY A 54 -12.13 -2.01 -14.26
N CYS A 55 -12.72 -2.36 -15.39
CA CYS A 55 -14.02 -3.05 -15.43
C CYS A 55 -14.01 -4.57 -15.13
N LYS A 56 -12.85 -5.19 -14.87
CA LYS A 56 -12.75 -6.66 -14.68
C LYS A 56 -12.15 -7.00 -13.32
N SER A 57 -12.88 -7.76 -12.51
CA SER A 57 -12.28 -8.45 -11.36
C SER A 57 -11.39 -9.58 -11.86
N ASP A 58 -10.14 -9.56 -11.40
CA ASP A 58 -9.18 -10.67 -11.55
C ASP A 58 -9.04 -11.49 -10.25
N LEU A 59 -9.89 -11.21 -9.25
CA LEU A 59 -9.87 -11.84 -7.93
C LEU A 59 -10.89 -12.98 -7.82
N PRO A 60 -10.62 -13.98 -6.96
CA PRO A 60 -11.62 -14.95 -6.55
C PRO A 60 -12.87 -14.29 -5.91
N ASN A 61 -13.99 -15.00 -5.91
CA ASN A 61 -15.26 -14.47 -5.39
C ASN A 61 -15.37 -14.51 -3.86
N PHE A 62 -14.52 -15.28 -3.19
CA PHE A 62 -14.40 -15.27 -1.72
C PHE A 62 -13.69 -14.01 -1.18
N VAL A 63 -13.06 -13.22 -2.03
CA VAL A 63 -12.37 -11.99 -1.65
C VAL A 63 -13.39 -10.87 -1.47
N HIS A 64 -13.39 -10.26 -0.28
CA HIS A 64 -14.30 -9.18 0.10
C HIS A 64 -14.00 -7.93 -0.72
N ASP A 65 -15.04 -7.20 -1.09
CA ASP A 65 -14.94 -5.82 -1.58
C ASP A 65 -16.06 -4.97 -0.98
N PHE A 66 -15.81 -3.67 -0.80
CA PHE A 66 -16.74 -2.75 -0.16
C PHE A 66 -17.84 -2.24 -1.12
N GLY A 67 -18.41 -3.16 -1.92
CA GLY A 67 -19.32 -2.85 -3.03
C GLY A 67 -18.66 -2.15 -4.22
N TYR A 68 -17.34 -1.94 -4.18
CA TYR A 68 -16.60 -1.22 -5.22
C TYR A 68 -16.65 -1.93 -6.58
N ARG A 69 -16.97 -3.24 -6.67
CA ARG A 69 -17.28 -3.91 -7.96
C ARG A 69 -18.37 -3.17 -8.77
N GLY A 70 -19.30 -2.45 -8.11
CA GLY A 70 -20.29 -1.58 -8.77
C GLY A 70 -19.85 -0.12 -8.99
N LEU A 71 -18.80 0.34 -8.30
CA LEU A 71 -18.30 1.72 -8.34
C LEU A 71 -17.02 1.89 -9.20
N LYS A 72 -16.52 0.83 -9.84
CA LYS A 72 -15.34 0.92 -10.74
C LYS A 72 -15.55 1.90 -11.90
N LEU A 73 -16.81 2.21 -12.22
CA LEU A 73 -17.20 3.35 -13.06
C LEU A 73 -17.02 4.69 -12.32
N GLY A 74 -15.78 5.18 -12.23
CA GLY A 74 -15.48 6.59 -11.95
C GLY A 74 -14.52 6.90 -10.80
N LEU A 75 -14.12 5.92 -9.98
CA LEU A 75 -13.11 6.15 -8.92
C LEU A 75 -11.70 6.22 -9.52
N GLN A 76 -11.28 7.43 -9.91
CA GLN A 76 -9.95 7.67 -10.47
C GLN A 76 -8.87 7.81 -9.37
N GLY A 77 -7.62 7.47 -9.71
CA GLY A 77 -6.46 7.71 -8.86
C GLY A 77 -5.18 7.81 -9.67
N SER A 78 -4.09 8.25 -9.05
CA SER A 78 -2.76 8.27 -9.68
C SER A 78 -1.91 7.05 -9.31
N VAL A 79 -2.27 6.35 -8.23
CA VAL A 79 -1.59 5.13 -7.77
C VAL A 79 -2.61 4.03 -7.48
N ARG A 80 -2.34 2.82 -7.98
CA ARG A 80 -3.00 1.58 -7.59
C ARG A 80 -2.05 0.69 -6.78
N MET A 81 -2.55 0.17 -5.67
CA MET A 81 -1.88 -0.82 -4.84
C MET A 81 -2.40 -2.21 -5.23
N GLU A 82 -1.64 -2.91 -6.08
CA GLU A 82 -2.17 -4.00 -6.92
C GLU A 82 -2.51 -5.28 -6.17
N THR A 83 -1.59 -5.80 -5.34
CA THR A 83 -1.75 -7.05 -4.57
C THR A 83 -0.69 -7.08 -3.46
N PRO A 84 -0.71 -6.16 -2.48
CA PRO A 84 0.04 -6.33 -1.25
C PRO A 84 -0.48 -7.54 -0.46
N VAL A 85 0.46 -8.31 0.06
CA VAL A 85 0.22 -9.44 0.96
C VAL A 85 1.18 -9.40 2.14
N LEU A 86 0.66 -9.63 3.35
CA LEU A 86 1.43 -9.77 4.59
C LEU A 86 1.60 -11.24 4.93
N TYR A 87 2.84 -11.72 4.87
CA TYR A 87 3.22 -13.06 5.34
C TYR A 87 3.74 -13.00 6.77
N PHE A 88 3.36 -13.98 7.60
CA PHE A 88 3.74 -14.05 9.01
C PHE A 88 4.60 -15.29 9.24
N TYR A 89 5.73 -15.12 9.93
CA TYR A 89 6.70 -16.17 10.20
C TYR A 89 6.93 -16.27 11.71
N SER A 90 6.61 -17.42 12.30
CA SER A 90 6.86 -17.71 13.70
C SER A 90 7.15 -19.21 13.90
N SER A 91 7.92 -19.53 14.93
CA SER A 91 8.16 -20.90 15.40
C SER A 91 7.10 -21.40 16.41
N ARG A 92 6.12 -20.57 16.77
CA ARG A 92 5.07 -20.88 17.75
C ARG A 92 3.70 -20.40 17.29
N GLN A 93 2.64 -21.04 17.78
CA GLN A 93 1.29 -20.47 17.70
C GLN A 93 1.22 -19.18 18.53
N MET A 94 0.60 -18.15 17.96
CA MET A 94 0.39 -16.87 18.61
C MET A 94 -0.68 -16.05 17.88
N ASP A 95 -1.27 -15.09 18.58
CA ASP A 95 -2.24 -14.15 18.02
C ASP A 95 -1.55 -12.82 17.69
N ALA A 96 -1.94 -12.20 16.59
CA ALA A 96 -1.55 -10.84 16.22
C ALA A 96 -2.79 -9.94 16.02
N GLN A 97 -2.60 -8.64 16.18
CA GLN A 97 -3.53 -7.60 15.74
C GLN A 97 -2.86 -6.84 14.60
N VAL A 98 -3.60 -6.56 13.52
CA VAL A 98 -3.03 -5.93 12.32
C VAL A 98 -3.95 -4.82 11.83
N LYS A 99 -3.42 -3.60 11.76
CA LYS A 99 -4.12 -2.42 11.24
C LYS A 99 -3.35 -1.88 10.05
N VAL A 100 -4.01 -1.77 8.89
CA VAL A 100 -3.48 -1.15 7.68
C VAL A 100 -4.22 0.17 7.47
N SER A 101 -3.48 1.27 7.37
CA SER A 101 -4.01 2.61 7.11
C SER A 101 -3.47 3.12 5.78
N PHE A 102 -4.36 3.52 4.87
CA PHE A 102 -4.04 3.91 3.51
C PHE A 102 -4.46 5.38 3.26
N PRO A 103 -3.63 6.35 3.67
CA PRO A 103 -3.95 7.77 3.57
C PRO A 103 -3.88 8.27 2.12
N LYS A 104 -4.71 9.27 1.81
CA LYS A 104 -4.95 9.77 0.45
C LYS A 104 -5.47 8.68 -0.49
N GLY A 105 -6.36 7.82 0.00
CA GLY A 105 -6.80 6.65 -0.71
C GLY A 105 -7.88 5.85 -0.01
N LEU A 106 -8.31 4.80 -0.68
CA LEU A 106 -9.29 3.83 -0.21
C LEU A 106 -8.73 2.42 -0.38
N LEU A 107 -8.94 1.57 0.63
CA LEU A 107 -8.80 0.13 0.50
C LEU A 107 -10.08 -0.39 -0.19
N THR A 108 -9.96 -1.38 -1.07
CA THR A 108 -11.02 -1.69 -2.06
C THR A 108 -11.42 -3.15 -2.09
N GLU A 109 -10.45 -4.06 -2.01
CA GLU A 109 -10.64 -5.50 -1.85
C GLU A 109 -9.71 -6.06 -0.75
N TRP A 110 -10.12 -7.08 0.00
CA TRP A 110 -9.31 -7.72 1.05
C TRP A 110 -9.76 -9.16 1.40
N TYR A 111 -8.88 -9.92 2.07
CA TYR A 111 -9.14 -11.26 2.61
C TYR A 111 -8.00 -11.68 3.56
N PRO A 112 -8.24 -12.42 4.66
CA PRO A 112 -9.51 -12.75 5.30
C PRO A 112 -10.34 -11.53 5.74
N GLN A 113 -11.53 -11.75 6.28
CA GLN A 113 -12.42 -10.70 6.75
C GLN A 113 -11.76 -9.80 7.80
N ALA A 114 -12.01 -8.49 7.69
CA ALA A 114 -11.52 -7.44 8.56
C ALA A 114 -12.64 -6.45 8.88
N GLU A 115 -12.46 -5.67 9.93
CA GLU A 115 -13.21 -4.44 10.12
C GLU A 115 -12.67 -3.39 9.13
N TYR A 116 -13.54 -2.78 8.34
CA TYR A 116 -13.20 -1.75 7.37
C TYR A 116 -13.82 -0.43 7.79
N GLU A 117 -13.02 0.63 7.76
CA GLU A 117 -13.49 2.00 7.86
C GLU A 117 -12.87 2.84 6.74
N ALA A 118 -13.59 3.87 6.28
CA ALA A 118 -12.99 4.92 5.46
C ALA A 118 -13.41 6.27 6.00
N HIS A 119 -12.41 7.07 6.37
CA HIS A 119 -12.60 8.38 6.98
C HIS A 119 -12.26 9.47 5.99
N GLN A 120 -13.16 10.43 5.82
CA GLN A 120 -12.86 11.70 5.17
C GLN A 120 -12.59 12.77 6.20
N LEU A 121 -11.43 13.41 6.13
CA LEU A 121 -11.11 14.59 6.94
C LEU A 121 -11.75 15.84 6.31
N ALA A 122 -12.62 16.53 7.05
CA ALA A 122 -13.21 17.78 6.61
C ALA A 122 -12.16 18.92 6.64
N PRO A 123 -11.84 19.61 5.52
CA PRO A 123 -10.75 20.59 5.46
C PRO A 123 -10.90 21.86 6.33
N ALA A 124 -12.04 22.06 7.00
CA ALA A 124 -12.39 23.31 7.66
C ALA A 124 -12.67 23.20 9.17
N ASP A 125 -13.11 22.04 9.67
CA ASP A 125 -13.51 21.86 11.09
C ASP A 125 -13.01 20.57 11.74
N GLY A 126 -12.20 19.77 11.03
CA GLY A 126 -11.60 18.54 11.57
C GLY A 126 -12.59 17.40 11.81
N ARG A 127 -13.86 17.52 11.39
CA ARG A 127 -14.80 16.40 11.45
C ARG A 127 -14.36 15.26 10.54
N SER A 128 -14.56 14.03 11.02
CA SER A 128 -14.46 12.84 10.18
C SER A 128 -15.85 12.43 9.69
N LEU A 129 -16.02 12.23 8.39
CA LEU A 129 -17.16 11.49 7.83
C LEU A 129 -16.75 10.03 7.61
N GLN A 130 -17.47 9.10 8.24
CA GLN A 130 -17.32 7.66 8.01
C GLN A 130 -18.11 7.26 6.75
N LEU A 131 -17.43 6.69 5.76
CA LEU A 131 -18.07 6.15 4.56
C LEU A 131 -18.53 4.71 4.84
N THR A 132 -19.79 4.42 4.54
CA THR A 132 -20.40 3.07 4.64
C THR A 132 -20.85 2.63 3.25
N PRO A 133 -21.08 1.32 2.97
CA PRO A 133 -21.54 0.89 1.66
C PRO A 133 -22.87 1.56 1.27
N ASN A 134 -23.76 1.77 2.23
CA ASN A 134 -25.05 2.44 2.04
C ASN A 134 -24.90 3.93 1.66
N ASN A 135 -23.81 4.58 2.09
CA ASN A 135 -23.50 5.97 1.74
C ASN A 135 -22.84 6.10 0.35
N VAL A 136 -22.42 4.98 -0.26
CA VAL A 136 -21.65 4.94 -1.52
C VAL A 136 -22.43 4.25 -2.66
N ALA A 137 -23.30 3.29 -2.36
CA ALA A 137 -24.01 2.47 -3.34
C ALA A 137 -25.05 3.22 -4.22
N GLY A 138 -25.36 4.49 -3.93
CA GLY A 138 -26.31 5.29 -4.72
C GLY A 138 -25.83 5.63 -6.14
N CYS A 139 -24.52 5.60 -6.39
CA CYS A 139 -23.89 6.14 -7.60
C CYS A 139 -24.26 5.43 -8.92
N ALA A 140 -24.78 4.19 -8.88
CA ALA A 140 -25.02 3.41 -10.09
C ALA A 140 -26.27 3.83 -10.90
N LYS A 141 -27.24 4.52 -10.28
CA LYS A 141 -28.51 4.93 -10.96
C LYS A 141 -29.12 6.26 -10.49
N CYS A 142 -28.70 6.83 -9.36
CA CYS A 142 -29.36 8.00 -8.81
C CYS A 142 -28.66 9.31 -9.21
N HIS A 143 -29.40 10.22 -9.83
CA HIS A 143 -28.98 11.62 -10.03
C HIS A 143 -29.08 12.37 -8.70
N MET A 144 -28.19 12.05 -7.76
CA MET A 144 -28.16 12.61 -6.40
C MET A 144 -26.83 13.30 -6.12
N SER A 145 -26.92 14.39 -5.35
CA SER A 145 -25.81 15.29 -5.10
C SER A 145 -24.70 14.62 -4.28
N LEU A 146 -23.46 14.64 -4.79
CA LEU A 146 -22.23 14.18 -4.11
C LEU A 146 -21.80 15.14 -2.98
N ASN A 147 -22.76 15.69 -2.22
CA ASN A 147 -22.54 16.79 -1.28
C ASN A 147 -21.77 16.33 -0.05
N GLY A 148 -20.44 16.42 -0.15
CA GLY A 148 -19.51 16.20 0.96
C GLY A 148 -18.59 15.00 0.83
N ILE A 149 -18.73 14.16 -0.21
CA ILE A 149 -17.81 13.01 -0.42
C ILE A 149 -16.64 13.45 -1.32
N ASP A 150 -15.40 13.28 -0.84
CA ASP A 150 -14.19 13.63 -1.57
C ASP A 150 -13.81 12.58 -2.63
N THR A 151 -14.31 12.78 -3.85
CA THR A 151 -13.97 11.94 -5.01
C THR A 151 -12.54 12.14 -5.53
N SER A 152 -11.74 13.07 -4.96
CA SER A 152 -10.32 13.23 -5.30
C SER A 152 -9.38 12.33 -4.51
N LEU A 153 -9.91 11.59 -3.52
CA LEU A 153 -9.21 10.75 -2.55
C LEU A 153 -8.25 11.50 -1.60
N GLN A 154 -7.93 12.78 -1.83
CA GLN A 154 -6.89 13.53 -1.12
C GLN A 154 -7.10 13.65 0.39
N ASN A 155 -8.36 13.68 0.84
CA ASN A 155 -8.74 13.77 2.26
C ASN A 155 -9.29 12.45 2.82
N LEU A 156 -9.26 11.37 2.02
CA LEU A 156 -9.69 10.03 2.44
C LEU A 156 -8.54 9.24 3.07
N THR A 157 -8.87 8.46 4.08
CA THR A 157 -8.02 7.39 4.62
C THR A 157 -8.86 6.14 4.79
N GLY A 158 -8.59 5.12 3.96
CA GLY A 158 -9.11 3.78 4.16
C GLY A 158 -8.33 3.03 5.24
N THR A 159 -9.02 2.25 6.05
CA THR A 159 -8.47 1.46 7.16
C THR A 159 -9.00 0.04 7.09
N LEU A 160 -8.13 -0.95 7.28
CA LEU A 160 -8.50 -2.35 7.55
C LEU A 160 -7.91 -2.77 8.90
N GLU A 161 -8.71 -3.44 9.73
CA GLU A 161 -8.28 -3.92 11.03
C GLU A 161 -8.69 -5.37 11.28
N TRP A 162 -7.68 -6.23 11.46
CA TRP A 162 -7.84 -7.62 11.85
C TRP A 162 -7.58 -7.72 13.36
N ASN A 163 -8.66 -7.62 14.15
CA ASN A 163 -8.62 -7.60 15.63
C ASN A 163 -8.11 -8.90 16.28
N ARG A 164 -8.04 -10.01 15.52
CA ARG A 164 -7.34 -11.24 15.93
C ARG A 164 -6.97 -12.10 14.71
N VAL A 165 -5.67 -12.25 14.48
CA VAL A 165 -5.09 -13.14 13.47
C VAL A 165 -4.37 -14.26 14.20
N HIS A 166 -4.93 -15.48 14.14
CA HIS A 166 -4.29 -16.66 14.73
C HIS A 166 -3.21 -17.18 13.77
N ILE A 167 -1.94 -17.11 14.17
CA ILE A 167 -0.78 -17.55 13.38
C ILE A 167 -0.47 -19.00 13.77
N ASN A 168 -0.54 -19.92 12.79
CA ASN A 168 -0.58 -21.37 13.03
C ASN A 168 0.56 -22.14 12.30
N PRO A 169 1.84 -21.94 12.68
CA PRO A 169 2.96 -22.61 12.02
C PRO A 169 2.88 -24.14 12.14
N GLY A 170 3.38 -24.84 11.12
CA GLY A 170 3.34 -26.31 11.03
C GLY A 170 1.97 -26.91 10.67
N THR A 171 0.89 -26.12 10.64
CA THR A 171 -0.43 -26.59 10.22
C THR A 171 -0.60 -26.60 8.69
N GLN A 172 -1.62 -27.31 8.20
CA GLN A 172 -2.00 -27.36 6.79
C GLN A 172 -3.53 -27.29 6.63
N PRO A 173 -4.19 -26.16 6.95
CA PRO A 173 -5.61 -25.98 6.72
C PRO A 173 -5.93 -25.92 5.22
N ALA A 174 -7.17 -26.26 4.86
CA ALA A 174 -7.66 -26.02 3.50
C ALA A 174 -7.89 -24.51 3.29
N PHE A 175 -7.29 -23.95 2.25
CA PHE A 175 -7.51 -22.57 1.83
C PHE A 175 -8.55 -22.50 0.70
N PRO A 176 -9.37 -21.44 0.62
CA PRO A 176 -10.39 -21.33 -0.42
C PRO A 176 -9.77 -21.27 -1.82
N THR A 177 -10.35 -22.00 -2.76
CA THR A 177 -9.92 -22.09 -4.16
C THR A 177 -11.13 -22.17 -5.07
N GLU A 178 -10.97 -21.75 -6.31
CA GLU A 178 -11.94 -21.86 -7.39
C GLU A 178 -11.31 -22.67 -8.54
N GLU A 179 -12.13 -23.26 -9.42
CA GLU A 179 -11.64 -24.08 -10.54
C GLU A 179 -10.81 -23.28 -11.55
N ALA A 180 -11.03 -21.97 -11.63
CA ALA A 180 -10.32 -21.08 -12.55
C ALA A 180 -8.90 -20.76 -12.04
N PRO A 181 -7.84 -20.92 -12.87
CA PRO A 181 -6.48 -20.62 -12.45
C PRO A 181 -6.31 -19.11 -12.18
N ASN A 182 -5.85 -18.78 -10.98
CA ASN A 182 -5.69 -17.39 -10.52
C ASN A 182 -4.29 -17.16 -9.94
N ARG A 183 -3.65 -16.03 -10.28
CA ARG A 183 -2.32 -15.63 -9.74
C ARG A 183 -2.34 -15.45 -8.22
N TYR A 184 -3.51 -15.17 -7.63
CA TYR A 184 -3.73 -15.12 -6.18
C TYR A 184 -3.25 -16.42 -5.49
N TYR A 185 -3.49 -17.60 -6.08
CA TYR A 185 -3.11 -18.87 -5.46
C TYR A 185 -1.60 -19.13 -5.48
N ALA A 186 -0.86 -18.55 -6.43
CA ALA A 186 0.59 -18.70 -6.52
C ALA A 186 1.32 -18.03 -5.34
N ALA A 187 0.75 -16.96 -4.76
CA ALA A 187 1.25 -16.32 -3.56
C ALA A 187 1.26 -17.25 -2.32
N ARG A 188 0.54 -18.38 -2.35
CA ARG A 188 0.56 -19.35 -1.25
C ARG A 188 1.87 -20.16 -1.17
N GLY A 189 2.74 -20.07 -2.18
CA GLY A 189 4.01 -20.81 -2.31
C GLY A 189 5.16 -20.31 -1.42
N THR A 190 4.90 -20.02 -0.15
CA THR A 190 5.89 -19.54 0.84
C THR A 190 5.99 -20.48 2.05
N ASP A 191 7.00 -20.29 2.90
CA ASP A 191 7.18 -20.95 4.19
C ASP A 191 6.40 -20.28 5.34
N ALA A 192 5.65 -19.21 5.05
CA ALA A 192 4.83 -18.48 6.03
C ALA A 192 3.84 -19.38 6.80
N ALA A 193 3.55 -19.03 8.04
CA ALA A 193 2.56 -19.71 8.86
C ALA A 193 1.14 -19.47 8.32
N PRO A 194 0.30 -20.51 8.16
CA PRO A 194 -1.14 -20.34 7.91
C PRO A 194 -1.80 -19.45 8.96
N LEU A 195 -2.75 -18.64 8.50
CA LEU A 195 -3.52 -17.71 9.30
C LEU A 195 -4.97 -18.20 9.43
N THR A 196 -5.59 -17.91 10.58
CA THR A 196 -7.04 -18.04 10.78
C THR A 196 -7.59 -16.74 11.35
N VAL A 197 -8.66 -16.21 10.73
CA VAL A 197 -9.44 -15.08 11.22
C VAL A 197 -10.91 -15.48 11.19
N GLY A 198 -11.52 -15.64 12.37
CA GLY A 198 -12.86 -16.22 12.46
C GLY A 198 -12.89 -17.65 11.91
N ASP A 199 -13.72 -17.88 10.89
CA ASP A 199 -13.83 -19.12 10.12
C ASP A 199 -12.97 -19.13 8.83
N GLN A 200 -12.27 -18.03 8.53
CA GLN A 200 -11.54 -17.84 7.28
C GLN A 200 -10.05 -18.16 7.43
N HIS A 201 -9.53 -19.02 6.55
CA HIS A 201 -8.12 -19.43 6.50
C HIS A 201 -7.41 -18.87 5.25
N GLU A 202 -6.16 -18.42 5.41
CA GLU A 202 -5.28 -17.99 4.30
C GLU A 202 -3.79 -18.14 4.67
N LYS A 203 -2.90 -18.09 3.69
CA LYS A 203 -1.43 -18.09 3.88
C LYS A 203 -0.84 -16.71 4.22
N PHE A 204 -1.63 -15.65 4.05
CA PHE A 204 -1.27 -14.24 4.17
C PHE A 204 -2.51 -13.40 4.49
N LEU A 205 -2.34 -12.17 4.98
CA LEU A 205 -3.40 -11.15 4.87
C LEU A 205 -3.23 -10.45 3.53
N PHE A 206 -4.32 -10.24 2.80
CA PHE A 206 -4.35 -9.64 1.48
C PHE A 206 -5.26 -8.40 1.49
N TYR A 207 -4.84 -7.35 0.79
CA TYR A 207 -5.60 -6.12 0.58
C TYR A 207 -5.25 -5.49 -0.77
N ARG A 208 -6.03 -4.49 -1.19
CA ARG A 208 -5.81 -3.64 -2.38
C ARG A 208 -6.35 -2.25 -2.15
N GLY A 209 -5.87 -1.27 -2.91
CA GLY A 209 -6.36 0.10 -2.81
C GLY A 209 -6.04 0.98 -4.01
N VAL A 210 -6.71 2.12 -4.08
CA VAL A 210 -6.43 3.20 -5.03
C VAL A 210 -6.29 4.51 -4.27
N GLY A 211 -5.31 5.33 -4.67
CA GLY A 211 -4.98 6.57 -4.00
C GLY A 211 -4.33 7.61 -4.90
N THR A 212 -4.05 8.76 -4.30
CA THR A 212 -3.50 9.96 -4.95
C THR A 212 -2.34 10.58 -4.17
N PHE A 213 -1.59 9.75 -3.44
CA PHE A 213 -0.32 10.12 -2.84
C PHE A 213 0.81 10.21 -3.88
N SER A 214 1.87 10.96 -3.56
CA SER A 214 3.04 11.08 -4.42
C SER A 214 3.91 9.82 -4.35
N ILE A 215 4.18 9.22 -5.50
CA ILE A 215 5.23 8.19 -5.63
C ILE A 215 6.62 8.82 -5.51
N SER A 216 7.58 8.08 -4.94
CA SER A 216 8.99 8.49 -4.79
C SER A 216 9.82 8.30 -6.07
N LEU A 217 9.19 8.13 -7.24
CA LEU A 217 9.88 7.87 -8.50
C LEU A 217 9.26 8.71 -9.62
N SER A 218 10.10 9.37 -10.42
CA SER A 218 9.70 9.98 -11.69
C SER A 218 10.35 9.23 -12.85
N ALA A 219 9.63 9.08 -13.96
CA ALA A 219 10.14 8.53 -15.20
C ALA A 219 9.67 9.38 -16.38
N ARG A 220 10.58 9.88 -17.22
CA ARG A 220 10.29 10.70 -18.40
C ARG A 220 10.88 10.08 -19.65
N VAL A 221 10.16 10.20 -20.76
CA VAL A 221 10.70 9.94 -22.11
C VAL A 221 11.19 11.26 -22.68
N LEU A 222 12.46 11.34 -23.05
CA LEU A 222 13.03 12.50 -23.74
C LEU A 222 12.74 12.42 -25.24
N GLU A 223 12.75 13.55 -25.95
CA GLU A 223 12.62 13.64 -27.42
C GLU A 223 13.59 12.70 -28.17
N SER A 224 14.76 12.43 -27.59
CA SER A 224 15.76 11.48 -28.11
C SER A 224 15.39 9.99 -27.98
N GLY A 225 14.19 9.66 -27.49
CA GLY A 225 13.75 8.29 -27.20
C GLY A 225 14.43 7.63 -26.00
N LYS A 226 15.26 8.38 -25.26
CA LYS A 226 15.88 7.96 -23.99
C LYS A 226 14.88 8.09 -22.85
N ILE A 227 15.00 7.24 -21.84
CA ILE A 227 14.23 7.34 -20.59
C ILE A 227 15.16 7.84 -19.48
N THR A 228 14.73 8.87 -18.76
CA THR A 228 15.35 9.34 -17.52
C THR A 228 14.47 8.97 -16.34
N VAL A 229 15.05 8.36 -15.30
CA VAL A 229 14.37 7.99 -14.06
C VAL A 229 15.05 8.72 -12.90
N ALA A 230 14.26 9.30 -11.99
CA ALA A 230 14.73 10.04 -10.84
C ALA A 230 14.03 9.57 -9.55
N ASN A 231 14.78 9.52 -8.45
CA ASN A 231 14.28 9.14 -7.13
C ASN A 231 13.94 10.39 -6.33
N LEU A 232 12.64 10.62 -6.12
CA LEU A 232 12.07 11.75 -5.37
C LEU A 232 11.93 11.44 -3.86
N GLY A 233 12.38 10.27 -3.41
CA GLY A 233 12.28 9.81 -2.04
C GLY A 233 13.34 10.37 -1.08
N GLY A 234 13.28 9.91 0.17
CA GLY A 234 14.37 10.12 1.14
C GLY A 234 15.49 9.09 1.00
N GLU A 235 15.12 7.84 0.73
CA GLU A 235 16.01 6.67 0.70
C GLU A 235 16.42 6.27 -0.74
N PRO A 236 17.60 5.64 -0.95
CA PRO A 236 18.00 5.10 -2.25
C PRO A 236 17.05 3.99 -2.72
N VAL A 237 16.69 3.98 -4.01
CA VAL A 237 15.97 2.86 -4.62
C VAL A 237 17.01 1.80 -5.01
N PRO A 238 17.03 0.60 -4.40
CA PRO A 238 18.18 -0.30 -4.50
C PRO A 238 18.34 -0.96 -5.88
N ASN A 239 17.26 -1.08 -6.65
CA ASN A 239 17.27 -1.60 -8.02
C ASN A 239 16.17 -0.94 -8.86
N VAL A 240 16.52 -0.43 -10.03
CA VAL A 240 15.55 -0.04 -11.07
C VAL A 240 15.67 -0.99 -12.27
N ILE A 241 14.51 -1.50 -12.74
CA ILE A 241 14.39 -2.36 -13.92
C ILE A 241 13.52 -1.67 -14.96
N LEU A 242 14.08 -1.39 -16.13
CA LEU A 242 13.33 -0.90 -17.28
C LEU A 242 12.90 -2.09 -18.14
N PHE A 243 11.61 -2.19 -18.43
CA PHE A 243 11.07 -3.11 -19.45
C PHE A 243 10.69 -2.32 -20.71
N GLU A 244 11.00 -2.86 -21.89
CA GLU A 244 10.57 -2.33 -23.18
C GLU A 244 9.82 -3.40 -23.97
N ASN A 245 8.75 -3.02 -24.67
CA ASN A 245 8.10 -3.84 -25.70
C ASN A 245 8.08 -3.05 -27.01
N ARG A 246 8.73 -3.57 -28.05
CA ARG A 246 8.78 -2.95 -29.39
C ARG A 246 8.27 -3.94 -30.42
N GLY A 247 7.05 -3.73 -30.92
CA GLY A 247 6.44 -4.59 -31.94
C GLY A 247 6.21 -6.04 -31.50
N GLY A 248 6.08 -6.31 -30.20
CA GLY A 248 5.98 -7.65 -29.62
C GLY A 248 7.31 -8.21 -29.10
N HIS A 249 8.45 -7.61 -29.46
CA HIS A 249 9.74 -7.97 -28.88
C HIS A 249 9.90 -7.32 -27.50
N ILE A 250 9.90 -8.15 -26.45
CA ILE A 250 10.10 -7.73 -25.06
C ILE A 250 11.58 -7.84 -24.69
N GLY A 251 12.10 -6.80 -24.03
CA GLY A 251 13.44 -6.80 -23.43
C GLY A 251 13.44 -6.04 -22.10
N TYR A 252 14.51 -6.19 -21.32
CA TYR A 252 14.69 -5.46 -20.06
C TYR A 252 16.13 -4.98 -19.89
N ARG A 253 16.33 -3.97 -19.03
CA ARG A 253 17.65 -3.49 -18.58
C ARG A 253 17.62 -3.20 -17.09
N MET A 254 18.68 -3.59 -16.39
CA MET A 254 18.94 -3.17 -15.01
C MET A 254 19.65 -1.81 -15.05
N ALA A 255 19.20 -0.85 -14.24
CA ALA A 255 19.89 0.44 -14.05
C ALA A 255 20.68 0.51 -12.72
N GLY A 256 20.55 -0.49 -11.84
CA GLY A 256 21.20 -0.53 -10.53
C GLY A 256 20.49 0.33 -9.48
N THR A 257 21.24 0.75 -8.45
CA THR A 257 20.79 1.68 -7.42
C THR A 257 20.52 3.06 -8.02
N LEU A 258 19.39 3.66 -7.65
CA LEU A 258 19.04 5.04 -7.96
C LEU A 258 19.03 5.87 -6.68
N GLU A 259 20.14 6.58 -6.46
CA GLU A 259 20.28 7.56 -5.38
C GLU A 259 19.25 8.69 -5.51
N LYS A 260 18.97 9.35 -4.39
CA LYS A 260 18.04 10.48 -4.31
C LYS A 260 18.45 11.63 -5.25
N GLU A 261 17.47 12.24 -5.91
CA GLU A 261 17.64 13.49 -6.67
C GLU A 261 17.90 14.69 -5.72
N GLY A 262 18.94 15.47 -6.03
CA GLY A 262 19.52 16.50 -5.14
C GLY A 262 18.93 17.90 -5.27
#